data_AF-A0A9E3LTC3-F1
#
_entry.id   AF-A0A9E3LTC3-F1
#
_cell.length_a   1.000
_cell.length_b   1.000
_cell.length_c   1.000
_cell.angle_alpha   90.00
_cell.angle_beta   90.00
_cell.angle_gamma   90.00
#
_symmetry.space_group_name_H-M   'P 1'
#
loop_
_entity.id
_entity.type
_entity.pdbx_description
1 polymer ?
#
loop_
_entity_poly.entity_id
_entity_poly.type
_entity_poly.pdbx_seq_one_letter_code
_entity_poly.pdbx_strand_id
1 'polypeptide(L)'
;MSRGVRLYSPTVNPVCIRIFVKRYNSSEFNFANQDLQNRSFQKRNLIGADFSGADIRGCDFSKALLREANFKEVKAGQTLTHLIITIIVAVVVAIATFHAISQILFNVLGVTPEEPAWFYTLVFFSVLGIVTVASAVRVINHTRLFIKRVATTVSGALLGALLALFYRGITTIQNQPQVGIKTLILSAVITGLLGFCFPRGLAGVGIGVGGTVAAYGFAFLLAAVAFAHLSTLHLVWGLVWGSLCVGAIALVMLLLVENVKEITRCFATSFRSADLTNANFENAKLGNTDFSKAVGYRS
;
A
#
# COMPACT_ATOMS: atom_id res chain seq x y z
N MET A 1 -43.86 78.09 17.55
CA MET A 1 -44.06 76.63 17.60
C MET A 1 -43.27 76.06 18.78
N SER A 2 -43.88 75.11 19.47
CA SER A 2 -43.67 74.74 20.87
C SER A 2 -42.47 73.80 21.13
N ARG A 3 -41.69 74.16 22.17
CA ARG A 3 -41.06 73.34 23.26
C ARG A 3 -40.10 72.18 22.95
N GLY A 4 -39.02 72.13 23.75
CA GLY A 4 -38.79 70.98 24.63
C GLY A 4 -37.41 70.32 24.61
N VAL A 5 -36.55 70.70 25.57
CA VAL A 5 -35.34 69.98 26.00
C VAL A 5 -35.70 68.63 26.64
N ARG A 6 -34.88 67.57 26.43
CA ARG A 6 -34.55 66.59 27.48
C ARG A 6 -33.31 65.76 27.14
N LEU A 7 -32.26 65.97 27.94
CA LEU A 7 -31.16 65.02 28.15
C LEU A 7 -31.60 64.02 29.24
N TYR A 8 -31.43 62.72 29.00
CA TYR A 8 -31.23 61.71 30.06
C TYR A 8 -30.50 60.48 29.47
N SER A 9 -29.33 60.17 30.05
CA SER A 9 -28.54 58.93 29.98
C SER A 9 -28.69 58.25 31.37
N PRO A 10 -28.16 57.04 31.74
CA PRO A 10 -27.61 55.86 31.03
C PRO A 10 -28.28 54.53 31.49
N THR A 11 -27.96 53.37 30.88
CA THR A 11 -27.68 52.09 31.61
C THR A 11 -27.08 51.04 30.67
N VAL A 12 -26.17 50.24 31.22
CA VAL A 12 -25.15 49.40 30.56
C VAL A 12 -25.62 47.94 30.38
N ASN A 13 -25.01 47.21 29.42
CA ASN A 13 -24.86 45.74 29.27
C ASN A 13 -25.94 44.89 28.56
N PRO A 14 -25.56 43.74 27.96
CA PRO A 14 -24.43 43.48 27.05
C PRO A 14 -24.97 43.09 25.66
N VAL A 15 -24.24 43.44 24.59
CA VAL A 15 -24.58 42.96 23.24
C VAL A 15 -24.28 41.46 23.21
N CYS A 16 -25.35 40.67 23.30
CA CYS A 16 -25.33 39.25 23.00
C CYS A 16 -24.85 39.11 21.54
N ILE A 17 -23.57 38.79 21.36
CA ILE A 17 -23.03 38.36 20.08
C ILE A 17 -23.70 37.02 19.80
N ARG A 18 -24.88 37.07 19.15
CA ARG A 18 -25.40 35.94 18.39
C ARG A 18 -24.37 35.68 17.30
N ILE A 19 -23.43 34.79 17.58
CA ILE A 19 -22.70 34.09 16.53
C ILE A 19 -23.78 33.35 15.75
N PHE A 20 -24.20 33.94 14.63
CA PHE A 20 -24.89 33.21 13.58
C PHE A 20 -23.87 32.18 13.08
N VAL A 21 -23.81 31.04 13.75
CA VAL A 21 -23.31 29.82 13.12
C VAL A 21 -24.25 29.61 11.96
N LYS A 22 -23.76 29.89 10.75
CA LYS A 22 -24.45 29.59 9.52
C LYS A 22 -24.64 28.06 9.55
N ARG A 23 -25.82 27.60 9.99
CA ARG A 23 -26.20 26.19 9.92
C ARG A 23 -26.03 25.81 8.46
N TYR A 24 -25.00 25.04 8.15
CA TYR A 24 -24.87 24.45 6.83
C TYR A 24 -26.12 23.60 6.66
N ASN A 25 -26.96 23.96 5.69
CA ASN A 25 -28.18 23.22 5.42
C ASN A 25 -27.73 21.81 5.00
N SER A 26 -28.00 20.80 5.83
CA SER A 26 -27.69 19.39 5.60
C SER A 26 -28.42 18.79 4.38
N SER A 27 -29.04 19.63 3.56
CA SER A 27 -29.97 19.29 2.50
C SER A 27 -29.34 19.26 1.10
N GLU A 28 -28.08 19.66 0.92
CA GLU A 28 -27.49 19.67 -0.43
C GLU A 28 -27.06 18.27 -0.90
N PHE A 29 -26.76 17.35 0.03
CA PHE A 29 -26.30 16.00 -0.30
C PHE A 29 -26.95 14.92 0.60
N ASN A 30 -28.08 14.38 0.15
CA ASN A 30 -28.76 13.25 0.79
C ASN A 30 -28.38 11.94 0.08
N PHE A 31 -27.64 11.09 0.80
CA PHE A 31 -27.27 9.75 0.40
C PHE A 31 -27.80 8.67 1.37
N ALA A 32 -28.80 9.01 2.18
CA ALA A 32 -29.36 8.10 3.16
C ALA A 32 -29.91 6.83 2.50
N ASN A 33 -29.63 5.67 3.11
CA ASN A 33 -30.04 4.33 2.67
C ASN A 33 -29.61 3.94 1.24
N GLN A 34 -28.62 4.64 0.65
CA GLN A 34 -28.13 4.31 -0.68
C GLN A 34 -27.03 3.24 -0.64
N ASP A 35 -26.95 2.44 -1.71
CA ASP A 35 -25.80 1.59 -1.99
C ASP A 35 -24.72 2.41 -2.72
N LEU A 36 -23.68 2.80 -1.99
CA LEU A 36 -22.57 3.61 -2.48
C LEU A 36 -21.28 2.78 -2.63
N GLN A 37 -21.36 1.46 -2.56
CA GLN A 37 -20.19 0.59 -2.55
C GLN A 37 -19.19 0.94 -3.66
N ASN A 38 -17.91 0.99 -3.30
CA ASN A 38 -16.78 1.26 -4.20
C ASN A 38 -16.81 2.62 -4.92
N ARG A 39 -17.60 3.61 -4.46
CA ARG A 39 -17.58 4.96 -5.04
C ARG A 39 -16.44 5.81 -4.48
N SER A 40 -15.93 6.71 -5.33
CA SER A 40 -14.90 7.67 -4.93
C SER A 40 -15.51 9.04 -4.65
N PHE A 41 -15.32 9.51 -3.42
CA PHE A 41 -15.66 10.85 -2.94
C PHE A 41 -14.39 11.63 -2.54
N GLN A 42 -13.23 11.22 -3.06
CA GLN A 42 -11.94 11.82 -2.74
C GLN A 42 -11.97 13.35 -2.95
N LYS A 43 -11.46 14.10 -1.96
CA LYS A 43 -11.35 15.56 -1.99
C LYS A 43 -12.67 16.32 -2.21
N ARG A 44 -13.83 15.68 -2.08
CA ARG A 44 -15.11 16.37 -2.23
C ARG A 44 -15.47 17.18 -0.98
N ASN A 45 -16.22 18.25 -1.19
CA ASN A 45 -16.87 18.99 -0.11
C ASN A 45 -18.25 18.36 0.15
N LEU A 46 -18.39 17.70 1.29
CA LEU A 46 -19.57 16.94 1.71
C LEU A 46 -19.95 17.34 3.16
N ILE A 47 -19.72 18.61 3.50
CA ILE A 47 -20.07 19.17 4.81
C ILE A 47 -21.59 19.06 5.01
N GLY A 48 -22.01 18.47 6.14
CA GLY A 48 -23.41 18.26 6.48
C GLY A 48 -24.12 17.18 5.65
N ALA A 49 -23.41 16.41 4.81
CA ALA A 49 -24.04 15.37 3.99
C ALA A 49 -24.63 14.23 4.84
N ASP A 50 -25.76 13.68 4.41
CA ASP A 50 -26.44 12.58 5.09
C ASP A 50 -26.12 11.24 4.42
N PHE A 51 -25.39 10.37 5.12
CA PHE A 51 -25.06 8.99 4.74
C PHE A 51 -25.76 7.97 5.67
N SER A 52 -26.80 8.38 6.39
CA SER A 52 -27.46 7.50 7.35
C SER A 52 -28.00 6.22 6.71
N GLY A 53 -27.69 5.07 7.30
CA GLY A 53 -28.07 3.75 6.79
C GLY A 53 -27.44 3.34 5.46
N ALA A 54 -26.55 4.15 4.88
CA ALA A 54 -25.92 3.85 3.59
C ALA A 54 -24.92 2.67 3.67
N ASP A 55 -24.71 1.99 2.54
CA ASP A 55 -23.60 1.04 2.39
C ASP A 55 -22.43 1.72 1.69
N ILE A 56 -21.38 2.02 2.47
CA ILE A 56 -20.19 2.73 2.00
C ILE A 56 -18.95 1.82 1.93
N ARG A 57 -19.14 0.49 1.93
CA ARG A 57 -18.01 -0.45 1.84
C ARG A 57 -17.19 -0.20 0.56
N GLY A 58 -15.88 -0.08 0.72
CA GLY A 58 -14.95 0.26 -0.36
C GLY A 58 -15.01 1.69 -0.89
N CYS A 59 -15.78 2.60 -0.26
CA CYS A 59 -15.76 4.01 -0.62
C CYS A 59 -14.43 4.69 -0.29
N ASP A 60 -14.00 5.61 -1.14
CA ASP A 60 -12.83 6.44 -0.87
C ASP A 60 -13.22 7.89 -0.57
N PHE A 61 -13.17 8.27 0.71
CA PHE A 61 -13.35 9.63 1.24
C PHE A 61 -12.02 10.33 1.54
N SER A 62 -10.90 9.86 0.97
CA SER A 62 -9.59 10.44 1.27
C SER A 62 -9.56 11.94 0.98
N LYS A 63 -9.14 12.74 1.96
CA LYS A 63 -9.08 14.21 1.90
C LYS A 63 -10.44 14.91 1.68
N ALA A 64 -11.56 14.23 1.86
CA ALA A 64 -12.88 14.85 1.79
C ALA A 64 -13.13 15.75 3.02
N LEU A 65 -13.96 16.79 2.82
CA LEU A 65 -14.49 17.61 3.91
C LEU A 65 -15.85 17.03 4.32
N LEU A 66 -15.90 16.42 5.50
CA LEU A 66 -17.06 15.69 6.03
C LEU A 66 -17.47 16.23 7.40
N ARG A 67 -17.25 17.53 7.62
CA ARG A 67 -17.66 18.19 8.87
C ARG A 67 -19.16 18.08 9.01
N GLU A 68 -19.63 17.74 10.20
CA GLU A 68 -21.07 17.61 10.51
C GLU A 68 -21.81 16.57 9.63
N ALA A 69 -21.10 15.69 8.92
CA ALA A 69 -21.72 14.65 8.11
C ALA A 69 -22.36 13.56 9.00
N ASN A 70 -23.49 13.03 8.57
CA ASN A 70 -24.23 12.00 9.29
C ASN A 70 -23.90 10.61 8.75
N PHE A 71 -23.18 9.79 9.51
CA PHE A 71 -22.85 8.38 9.22
C PHE A 71 -23.59 7.40 10.15
N LYS A 72 -24.74 7.80 10.69
CA LYS A 72 -25.55 6.93 11.57
C LYS A 72 -25.91 5.62 10.87
N GLU A 73 -25.74 4.48 11.54
CA GLU A 73 -26.11 3.14 11.02
C GLU A 73 -25.42 2.73 9.69
N VAL A 74 -24.36 3.44 9.30
CA VAL A 74 -23.66 3.17 8.05
C VAL A 74 -22.91 1.83 8.09
N LYS A 75 -22.77 1.16 6.94
CA LYS A 75 -21.88 0.00 6.80
C LYS A 75 -20.59 0.42 6.09
N ALA A 76 -19.47 0.42 6.81
CA ALA A 76 -18.15 0.75 6.27
C ALA A 76 -17.20 -0.46 6.35
N GLY A 77 -16.19 -0.50 5.48
CA GLY A 77 -15.16 -1.53 5.47
C GLY A 77 -14.90 -2.09 4.07
N GLN A 78 -14.47 -3.35 4.00
CA GLN A 78 -14.22 -4.06 2.75
C GLN A 78 -15.40 -5.00 2.43
N THR A 79 -15.73 -5.19 1.16
CA THR A 79 -16.68 -6.22 0.75
C THR A 79 -15.99 -7.59 0.69
N LEU A 80 -16.73 -8.67 0.99
CA LEU A 80 -16.18 -10.03 0.96
C LEU A 80 -15.66 -10.40 -0.44
N THR A 81 -16.37 -9.98 -1.49
CA THR A 81 -15.98 -10.21 -2.88
C THR A 81 -14.63 -9.58 -3.21
N HIS A 82 -14.41 -8.32 -2.83
CA HIS A 82 -13.12 -7.65 -3.08
C HIS A 82 -12.00 -8.25 -2.24
N LEU A 83 -12.28 -8.67 -1.01
CA LEU A 83 -11.31 -9.40 -0.19
C LEU A 83 -10.88 -10.70 -0.87
N ILE A 84 -11.82 -11.52 -1.34
CA ILE A 84 -11.53 -12.77 -2.05
C ILE A 84 -10.71 -12.50 -3.31
N ILE A 85 -11.07 -11.50 -4.12
CA ILE A 85 -10.32 -11.12 -5.34
C ILE A 85 -8.87 -10.74 -4.98
N THR A 86 -8.67 -9.92 -3.95
CA THR A 86 -7.32 -9.51 -3.54
C THR A 86 -6.48 -10.67 -3.03
N ILE A 87 -7.08 -11.61 -2.29
CA ILE A 87 -6.41 -12.84 -1.84
C ILE A 87 -6.04 -13.72 -3.03
N ILE A 88 -6.93 -13.93 -3.99
CA ILE A 88 -6.65 -14.71 -5.20
C ILE A 88 -5.48 -14.12 -5.96
N VAL A 89 -5.48 -12.80 -6.18
CA VAL A 89 -4.37 -12.11 -6.86
C VAL A 89 -3.06 -12.27 -6.09
N ALA A 90 -3.07 -12.12 -4.76
CA ALA A 90 -1.90 -12.33 -3.93
C ALA A 90 -1.36 -13.76 -4.05
N VAL A 91 -2.23 -14.77 -3.97
CA VAL A 91 -1.85 -16.18 -4.06
C VAL A 91 -1.30 -16.52 -5.45
N VAL A 92 -1.93 -16.07 -6.52
CA VAL A 92 -1.45 -16.30 -7.90
C VAL A 92 -0.07 -15.70 -8.09
N VAL A 93 0.15 -14.46 -7.64
CA VAL A 93 1.45 -13.82 -7.73
C VAL A 93 2.49 -14.55 -6.86
N ALA A 94 2.13 -14.96 -5.65
CA ALA A 94 3.02 -15.74 -4.78
C ALA A 94 3.47 -17.04 -5.45
N ILE A 95 2.54 -17.80 -6.03
CA ILE A 95 2.85 -19.07 -6.70
C ILE A 95 3.73 -18.85 -7.93
N ALA A 96 3.38 -17.90 -8.80
CA ALA A 96 4.15 -17.63 -10.01
C ALA A 96 5.58 -17.15 -9.70
N THR A 97 5.72 -16.27 -8.72
CA THR A 97 7.02 -15.75 -8.29
C THR A 97 7.84 -16.81 -7.56
N PHE A 98 7.22 -17.61 -6.69
CA PHE A 98 7.89 -18.71 -5.99
C PHE A 98 8.41 -19.76 -6.96
N HIS A 99 7.60 -20.15 -7.95
CA HIS A 99 8.01 -21.10 -8.98
C HIS A 99 9.20 -20.58 -9.80
N ALA A 100 9.13 -19.34 -10.28
CA ALA A 100 10.23 -18.73 -11.04
C ALA A 100 11.51 -18.60 -10.21
N ILE A 101 11.40 -18.06 -8.99
CA ILE A 101 12.56 -17.81 -8.13
C ILE A 101 13.19 -19.13 -7.70
N SER A 102 12.42 -20.12 -7.26
CA SER A 102 12.97 -21.42 -6.83
C SER A 102 13.76 -22.12 -7.93
N GLN A 103 13.25 -22.15 -9.16
CA GLN A 103 13.94 -22.76 -10.30
C GLN A 103 15.27 -22.05 -10.62
N ILE A 104 15.26 -20.71 -10.70
CA ILE A 104 16.49 -19.94 -10.96
C ILE A 104 17.48 -20.12 -9.80
N LEU A 105 16.98 -20.10 -8.57
CA LEU A 105 17.77 -20.27 -7.34
C LEU A 105 18.52 -21.60 -7.33
N PHE A 106 17.85 -22.72 -7.60
CA PHE A 106 18.51 -24.03 -7.60
C PHE A 106 19.52 -24.21 -8.74
N ASN A 107 19.34 -23.53 -9.88
CA ASN A 107 20.32 -23.52 -10.96
C ASN A 107 21.61 -22.76 -10.61
N VAL A 108 21.54 -21.85 -9.64
CA VAL A 108 22.63 -20.96 -9.25
C VAL A 108 23.42 -21.51 -8.04
N LEU A 109 22.83 -22.44 -7.28
CA LEU A 109 23.50 -23.07 -6.13
C LEU A 109 24.66 -23.96 -6.59
N GLY A 110 25.79 -23.83 -5.91
CA GLY A 110 26.97 -24.67 -6.16
C GLY A 110 27.84 -24.22 -7.32
N VAL A 111 27.44 -23.20 -8.08
CA VAL A 111 28.27 -22.60 -9.13
C VAL A 111 29.52 -21.98 -8.50
N THR A 112 30.69 -22.41 -8.94
CA THR A 112 31.97 -21.94 -8.42
C THR A 112 32.49 -20.72 -9.19
N PRO A 113 33.38 -19.89 -8.60
CA PRO A 113 33.93 -18.71 -9.28
C PRO A 113 34.71 -18.99 -10.57
N GLU A 114 35.13 -20.23 -10.78
CA GLU A 114 35.85 -20.68 -11.98
C GLU A 114 34.92 -20.94 -13.16
N GLU A 115 33.64 -21.16 -12.90
CA GLU A 115 32.65 -21.41 -13.93
C GLU A 115 32.20 -20.09 -14.60
N PRO A 116 32.05 -20.06 -15.94
CA PRO A 116 31.50 -18.89 -16.65
C PRO A 116 30.12 -18.46 -16.13
N ALA A 117 29.38 -19.39 -15.51
CA ALA A 117 28.07 -19.15 -14.96
C ALA A 117 28.08 -18.27 -13.70
N TRP A 118 29.22 -18.11 -13.02
CA TRP A 118 29.36 -17.37 -11.76
C TRP A 118 28.88 -15.92 -11.86
N PHE A 119 29.11 -15.27 -13.00
CA PHE A 119 28.65 -13.90 -13.21
C PHE A 119 27.11 -13.80 -13.10
N TYR A 120 26.37 -14.77 -13.63
CA TYR A 120 24.91 -14.78 -13.55
C TYR A 120 24.43 -14.98 -12.10
N THR A 121 25.15 -15.78 -11.31
CA THR A 121 24.91 -15.94 -9.87
C THR A 121 25.01 -14.62 -9.13
N LEU A 122 26.08 -13.84 -9.37
CA LEU A 122 26.27 -12.53 -8.74
C LEU A 122 25.19 -11.52 -9.15
N VAL A 123 24.80 -11.51 -10.43
CA VAL A 123 23.72 -10.64 -10.93
C VAL A 123 22.39 -11.01 -10.27
N PHE A 124 22.04 -12.29 -10.22
CA PHE A 124 20.80 -12.76 -9.59
C PHE A 124 20.77 -12.44 -8.09
N PHE A 125 21.87 -12.69 -7.38
CA PHE A 125 22.01 -12.34 -5.96
C PHE A 125 21.82 -10.83 -5.73
N SER A 126 22.45 -10.01 -6.58
CA SER A 126 22.35 -8.55 -6.51
C SER A 126 20.93 -8.05 -6.79
N VAL A 127 20.24 -8.61 -7.79
CA VAL A 127 18.86 -8.27 -8.13
C VAL A 127 17.92 -8.59 -6.96
N LEU A 128 18.03 -9.78 -6.36
CA LEU A 128 17.22 -10.15 -5.20
C LEU A 128 17.50 -9.24 -4.00
N GLY A 129 18.76 -8.87 -3.77
CA GLY A 129 19.14 -7.90 -2.73
C GLY A 129 18.51 -6.52 -2.96
N ILE A 130 18.55 -6.00 -4.18
CA ILE A 130 17.94 -4.71 -4.53
C ILE A 130 16.41 -4.77 -4.37
N VAL A 131 15.75 -5.85 -4.80
CA VAL A 131 14.30 -6.04 -4.59
C VAL A 131 13.95 -6.07 -3.11
N THR A 132 14.77 -6.73 -2.29
CA THR A 132 14.60 -6.80 -0.83
C THR A 132 14.70 -5.43 -0.19
N VAL A 133 15.73 -4.64 -0.55
CA VAL A 133 15.91 -3.28 -0.05
C VAL A 133 14.78 -2.37 -0.52
N ALA A 134 14.40 -2.42 -1.79
CA ALA A 134 13.29 -1.64 -2.32
C ALA A 134 11.97 -1.97 -1.59
N SER A 135 11.70 -3.26 -1.38
CA SER A 135 10.53 -3.72 -0.62
C SER A 135 10.56 -3.23 0.83
N ALA A 136 11.73 -3.23 1.48
CA ALA A 136 11.88 -2.72 2.84
C ALA A 136 11.64 -1.21 2.94
N VAL A 137 12.20 -0.43 2.00
CA VAL A 137 12.00 1.03 1.92
C VAL A 137 10.51 1.36 1.75
N ARG A 138 9.77 0.55 0.98
CA ARG A 138 8.32 0.67 0.80
C ARG A 138 7.55 0.56 2.12
N VAL A 139 8.00 -0.33 3.02
CA VAL A 139 7.37 -0.58 4.32
C VAL A 139 7.76 0.50 5.34
N ILE A 140 9.04 0.86 5.43
CA ILE A 140 9.53 1.78 6.48
C ILE A 140 9.03 3.21 6.26
N ASN A 141 9.01 3.69 5.01
CA ASN A 141 8.75 5.10 4.69
C ASN A 141 7.27 5.41 4.40
N HIS A 142 6.38 5.21 5.39
CA HIS A 142 4.94 5.49 5.26
C HIS A 142 4.58 6.97 5.02
N THR A 143 5.49 7.90 5.34
CA THR A 143 5.21 9.35 5.35
C THR A 143 5.41 10.00 3.99
N ARG A 144 6.38 9.52 3.18
CA ARG A 144 6.73 10.12 1.88
C ARG A 144 6.19 9.27 0.73
N LEU A 145 5.03 9.66 0.21
CA LEU A 145 4.35 8.98 -0.91
C LEU A 145 5.27 8.80 -2.13
N PHE A 146 6.13 9.77 -2.41
CA PHE A 146 7.08 9.71 -3.52
C PHE A 146 8.10 8.56 -3.35
N ILE A 147 8.67 8.41 -2.15
CA ILE A 147 9.62 7.32 -1.86
C ILE A 147 8.92 5.97 -1.99
N LYS A 148 7.68 5.85 -1.47
CA LYS A 148 6.90 4.62 -1.61
C LYS A 148 6.68 4.26 -3.08
N ARG A 149 6.38 5.24 -3.96
CA ARG A 149 6.21 5.02 -5.40
C ARG A 149 7.49 4.56 -6.09
N VAL A 150 8.61 5.21 -5.80
CA VAL A 150 9.91 4.81 -6.38
C VAL A 150 10.26 3.38 -5.95
N ALA A 151 10.09 3.07 -4.67
CA ALA A 151 10.33 1.73 -4.13
C ALA A 151 9.44 0.66 -4.77
N THR A 152 8.13 0.92 -4.95
CA THR A 152 7.23 -0.01 -5.64
C THR A 152 7.59 -0.18 -7.12
N THR A 153 8.03 0.89 -7.79
CA THR A 153 8.47 0.82 -9.18
C THR A 153 9.73 0.01 -9.35
N VAL A 154 10.76 0.22 -8.51
CA VAL A 154 12.01 -0.54 -8.58
C VAL A 154 11.75 -2.03 -8.30
N SER A 155 11.02 -2.33 -7.22
CA SER A 155 10.65 -3.71 -6.90
C SER A 155 9.82 -4.35 -8.01
N GLY A 156 8.84 -3.62 -8.55
CA GLY A 156 7.97 -4.12 -9.61
C GLY A 156 8.73 -4.36 -10.92
N ALA A 157 9.60 -3.44 -11.33
CA ALA A 157 10.36 -3.56 -12.56
C ALA A 157 11.33 -4.75 -12.51
N LEU A 158 12.07 -4.91 -11.41
CA LEU A 158 12.99 -6.04 -11.24
C LEU A 158 12.25 -7.37 -11.15
N LEU A 159 11.12 -7.42 -10.46
CA LEU A 159 10.29 -8.63 -10.38
C LEU A 159 9.68 -8.99 -11.75
N GLY A 160 9.14 -8.00 -12.46
CA GLY A 160 8.59 -8.18 -13.80
C GLY A 160 9.65 -8.64 -14.80
N ALA A 161 10.88 -8.11 -14.67
CA ALA A 161 12.02 -8.56 -15.44
C ALA A 161 12.36 -10.03 -15.12
N LEU A 162 12.45 -10.37 -13.84
CA LEU A 162 12.79 -11.72 -13.39
C LEU A 162 11.79 -12.78 -13.86
N LEU A 163 10.50 -12.46 -13.80
CA LEU A 163 9.45 -13.36 -14.30
C LEU A 163 9.51 -13.52 -15.81
N ALA A 164 9.80 -12.45 -16.56
CA ALA A 164 9.98 -12.54 -18.00
C ALA A 164 11.23 -13.35 -18.38
N LEU A 165 12.33 -13.22 -17.63
CA LEU A 165 13.51 -14.07 -17.81
C LEU A 165 13.16 -15.54 -17.67
N PHE A 166 12.41 -15.90 -16.63
CA PHE A 166 12.04 -17.28 -16.37
C PHE A 166 11.06 -17.86 -17.40
N TYR A 167 9.88 -17.24 -17.58
CA TYR A 167 8.81 -17.82 -18.39
C TYR A 167 9.06 -17.74 -19.90
N ARG A 168 9.93 -16.83 -20.34
CA ARG A 168 10.15 -16.59 -21.77
C ARG A 168 11.63 -16.38 -22.11
N GLY A 169 12.40 -15.79 -21.21
CA GLY A 169 13.75 -15.31 -21.47
C GLY A 169 14.76 -16.40 -21.77
N ILE A 170 14.94 -17.43 -20.95
CA ILE A 170 16.09 -18.35 -21.12
C ILE A 170 16.08 -19.02 -22.50
N THR A 171 14.95 -19.61 -22.92
CA THR A 171 14.83 -20.30 -24.21
C THR A 171 14.77 -19.33 -25.40
N THR A 172 14.12 -18.18 -25.23
CA THR A 172 14.00 -17.19 -26.32
C THR A 172 15.27 -16.39 -26.51
N ILE A 173 16.06 -16.10 -25.47
CA ILE A 173 17.34 -15.37 -25.59
C ILE A 173 18.37 -16.21 -26.32
N GLN A 174 18.41 -17.52 -26.05
CA GLN A 174 19.33 -18.43 -26.72
C GLN A 174 19.01 -18.58 -28.22
N ASN A 175 17.72 -18.62 -28.58
CA ASN A 175 17.28 -18.80 -29.97
C ASN A 175 17.11 -17.49 -30.75
N GLN A 176 16.67 -16.41 -30.08
CA GLN A 176 16.33 -15.11 -30.64
C GLN A 176 16.63 -13.97 -29.63
N PRO A 177 17.90 -13.58 -29.46
CA PRO A 177 18.33 -12.65 -28.40
C PRO A 177 17.62 -11.29 -28.46
N GLN A 178 17.36 -10.80 -29.68
CA GLN A 178 16.65 -9.53 -29.89
C GLN A 178 15.21 -9.54 -29.35
N VAL A 179 14.52 -10.69 -29.45
CA VAL A 179 13.13 -10.83 -28.96
C VAL A 179 13.13 -11.02 -27.45
N GLY A 180 14.03 -11.84 -26.91
CA GLY A 180 14.15 -12.09 -25.48
C GLY A 180 14.49 -10.83 -24.67
N ILE A 181 15.40 -9.98 -25.16
CA ILE A 181 15.73 -8.72 -24.49
C ILE A 181 14.55 -7.74 -24.55
N LYS A 182 13.81 -7.68 -25.68
CA LYS A 182 12.63 -6.80 -25.80
C LYS A 182 11.51 -7.19 -24.84
N THR A 183 11.23 -8.48 -24.67
CA THR A 183 10.19 -8.94 -23.74
C THR A 183 10.55 -8.65 -22.28
N LEU A 184 11.83 -8.79 -21.94
CA LEU A 184 12.37 -8.46 -20.62
C LEU A 184 12.17 -6.97 -20.28
N ILE A 185 12.56 -6.09 -21.19
CA ILE A 185 12.44 -4.64 -20.99
C ILE A 185 10.95 -4.27 -20.91
N LEU A 186 10.12 -4.83 -21.79
CA LEU A 186 8.69 -4.54 -21.81
C LEU A 186 7.99 -4.95 -20.51
N SER A 187 8.28 -6.12 -19.94
CA SER A 187 7.70 -6.54 -18.67
C SER A 187 8.16 -5.66 -17.51
N ALA A 188 9.44 -5.31 -17.47
CA ALA A 188 10.00 -4.41 -16.45
C ALA A 188 9.33 -3.03 -16.49
N VAL A 189 9.13 -2.48 -17.69
CA VAL A 189 8.47 -1.19 -17.89
C VAL A 189 7.00 -1.27 -17.49
N ILE A 190 6.27 -2.30 -17.91
CA ILE A 190 4.84 -2.45 -17.56
C ILE A 190 4.67 -2.58 -16.04
N THR A 191 5.39 -3.49 -15.39
CA THR A 191 5.24 -3.71 -13.94
C THR A 191 5.75 -2.51 -13.13
N GLY A 192 6.82 -1.85 -13.59
CA GLY A 192 7.32 -0.61 -12.99
C GLY A 192 6.33 0.55 -13.08
N LEU A 193 5.69 0.75 -14.25
CA LEU A 193 4.66 1.77 -14.47
C LEU A 193 3.41 1.48 -13.64
N LEU A 194 2.97 0.22 -13.57
CA LEU A 194 1.86 -0.19 -12.70
C LEU A 194 2.19 0.14 -11.23
N GLY A 195 3.41 -0.15 -10.78
CA GLY A 195 3.88 0.21 -9.44
C GLY A 195 3.96 1.71 -9.18
N PHE A 196 4.25 2.52 -10.20
CA PHE A 196 4.33 3.97 -10.09
C PHE A 196 2.95 4.63 -10.01
N CYS A 197 2.08 4.27 -10.97
CA CYS A 197 0.75 4.82 -11.12
C CYS A 197 -0.18 4.36 -9.99
N PHE A 198 -0.07 3.09 -9.60
CA PHE A 198 -0.93 2.45 -8.62
C PHE A 198 -0.11 1.83 -7.48
N PRO A 199 0.51 2.65 -6.61
CA PRO A 199 1.32 2.17 -5.47
C PRO A 199 0.46 1.56 -4.34
N ARG A 200 -0.86 1.50 -4.52
CA ARG A 200 -1.86 0.89 -3.64
C ARG A 200 -2.87 0.16 -4.50
N GLY A 201 -3.63 -0.75 -3.90
CA GLY A 201 -4.60 -1.57 -4.62
C GLY A 201 -3.97 -2.87 -5.11
N LEU A 202 -4.59 -3.50 -6.12
CA LEU A 202 -4.16 -4.82 -6.62
C LEU A 202 -2.71 -4.85 -7.12
N ALA A 203 -2.27 -3.81 -7.85
CA ALA A 203 -0.88 -3.73 -8.32
C ALA A 203 0.11 -3.63 -7.15
N GLY A 204 -0.21 -2.84 -6.12
CA GLY A 204 0.59 -2.72 -4.91
C GLY A 204 0.69 -4.04 -4.14
N VAL A 205 -0.44 -4.76 -4.00
CA VAL A 205 -0.48 -6.10 -3.38
C VAL A 205 0.38 -7.09 -4.16
N GLY A 206 0.22 -7.16 -5.49
CA GLY A 206 1.00 -8.08 -6.33
C GLY A 206 2.50 -7.82 -6.22
N ILE A 207 2.93 -6.57 -6.38
CA ILE A 207 4.35 -6.19 -6.27
C ILE A 207 4.88 -6.47 -4.86
N GLY A 208 4.09 -6.15 -3.82
CA GLY A 208 4.46 -6.41 -2.42
C GLY A 208 4.65 -7.89 -2.13
N VAL A 209 3.72 -8.74 -2.59
CA VAL A 209 3.80 -10.18 -2.42
C VAL A 209 4.99 -10.77 -3.15
N GLY A 210 5.17 -10.44 -4.44
CA GLY A 210 6.32 -10.92 -5.19
C GLY A 210 7.66 -10.41 -4.65
N GLY A 211 7.69 -9.18 -4.13
CA GLY A 211 8.85 -8.64 -3.41
C GLY A 211 9.20 -9.43 -2.14
N THR A 212 8.19 -9.88 -1.37
CA THR A 212 8.40 -10.74 -0.20
C THR A 212 8.94 -12.12 -0.60
N VAL A 213 8.44 -12.72 -1.69
CA VAL A 213 8.96 -14.00 -2.19
C VAL A 213 10.40 -13.86 -2.68
N ALA A 214 10.73 -12.77 -3.37
CA ALA A 214 12.10 -12.45 -3.75
C ALA A 214 13.02 -12.23 -2.54
N ALA A 215 12.53 -11.55 -1.50
CA ALA A 215 13.26 -11.37 -0.25
C ALA A 215 13.51 -12.69 0.49
N TYR A 216 12.55 -13.62 0.44
CA TYR A 216 12.76 -14.97 0.95
C TYR A 216 13.85 -15.71 0.15
N GLY A 217 13.83 -15.61 -1.18
CA GLY A 217 14.91 -16.15 -2.02
C GLY A 217 16.28 -15.54 -1.71
N PHE A 218 16.34 -14.23 -1.43
CA PHE A 218 17.56 -13.55 -1.00
C PHE A 218 18.08 -14.09 0.35
N ALA A 219 17.19 -14.20 1.35
CA ALA A 219 17.52 -14.76 2.65
C ALA A 219 18.04 -16.21 2.53
N PHE A 220 17.45 -17.00 1.63
CA PHE A 220 17.91 -18.35 1.35
C PHE A 220 19.34 -18.36 0.77
N LEU A 221 19.67 -17.49 -0.19
CA LEU A 221 21.03 -17.39 -0.73
C LEU A 221 22.04 -16.99 0.35
N LEU A 222 21.69 -16.03 1.22
CA LEU A 222 22.53 -15.65 2.35
C LEU A 222 22.77 -16.84 3.29
N ALA A 223 21.72 -17.64 3.56
CA ALA A 223 21.83 -18.84 4.36
C ALA A 223 22.75 -19.88 3.72
N ALA A 224 22.64 -20.10 2.41
CA ALA A 224 23.48 -21.03 1.67
C ALA A 224 24.97 -20.61 1.71
N VAL A 225 25.26 -19.32 1.52
CA VAL A 225 26.62 -18.77 1.63
C VAL A 225 27.16 -18.89 3.06
N ALA A 226 26.34 -18.58 4.07
CA ALA A 226 26.72 -18.74 5.48
C ALA A 226 27.06 -20.19 5.80
N PHE A 227 26.22 -21.14 5.37
CA PHE A 227 26.43 -22.57 5.56
C PHE A 227 27.72 -23.05 4.89
N ALA A 228 28.00 -22.63 3.66
CA ALA A 228 29.22 -22.98 2.94
C ALA A 228 30.50 -22.50 3.65
N HIS A 229 30.48 -21.31 4.26
CA HIS A 229 31.62 -20.84 5.07
C HIS A 229 31.76 -21.58 6.40
N LEU A 230 30.64 -21.92 7.05
CA LEU A 230 30.66 -22.67 8.30
C LEU A 230 31.14 -24.12 8.10
N SER A 231 30.76 -24.75 6.99
CA SER A 231 31.19 -26.13 6.68
C SER A 231 32.68 -26.23 6.35
N THR A 232 33.28 -25.15 5.85
CA THR A 232 34.72 -25.04 5.55
C THR A 232 35.54 -24.46 6.71
N LEU A 233 34.98 -24.40 7.93
CA LEU A 233 35.62 -23.89 9.15
C LEU A 233 36.02 -22.39 9.10
N HIS A 234 35.51 -21.63 8.12
CA HIS A 234 35.68 -20.17 8.08
C HIS A 234 34.65 -19.47 8.98
N LEU A 235 34.82 -19.63 10.30
CA LEU A 235 33.85 -19.20 11.32
C LEU A 235 33.46 -17.72 11.22
N VAL A 236 34.43 -16.82 11.05
CA VAL A 236 34.17 -15.35 11.00
C VAL A 236 33.23 -15.01 9.84
N TRP A 237 33.53 -15.49 8.63
CA TRP A 237 32.69 -15.25 7.45
C TRP A 237 31.33 -15.93 7.56
N GLY A 238 31.30 -17.15 8.10
CA GLY A 238 30.05 -17.86 8.38
C GLY A 238 29.12 -17.09 9.31
N LEU A 239 29.66 -16.50 10.38
CA LEU A 239 28.90 -15.67 11.32
C LEU A 239 28.43 -14.35 10.70
N VAL A 240 29.27 -13.70 9.88
CA VAL A 240 28.88 -12.46 9.16
C VAL A 240 27.70 -12.73 8.24
N TRP A 241 27.79 -13.72 7.36
CA TRP A 241 26.69 -14.07 6.45
C TRP A 241 25.47 -14.62 7.19
N GLY A 242 25.67 -15.36 8.28
CA GLY A 242 24.59 -15.84 9.14
C GLY A 242 23.81 -14.69 9.78
N SER A 243 24.50 -13.66 10.29
CA SER A 243 23.87 -12.47 10.85
C SER A 243 23.07 -11.68 9.80
N LEU A 244 23.59 -11.55 8.57
CA LEU A 244 22.90 -10.94 7.45
C LEU A 244 21.64 -11.73 7.07
N CYS A 245 21.72 -13.06 7.07
CA CYS A 245 20.58 -13.94 6.82
C CYS A 245 19.47 -13.74 7.86
N VAL A 246 19.80 -13.72 9.16
CA VAL A 246 18.83 -13.45 10.23
C VAL A 246 18.16 -12.08 10.04
N GLY A 247 18.94 -11.05 9.69
CA GLY A 247 18.39 -9.73 9.35
C GLY A 247 17.44 -9.77 8.15
N ALA A 248 17.78 -10.52 7.10
CA ALA A 248 16.93 -10.69 5.92
C ALA A 248 15.63 -11.43 6.26
N ILE A 249 15.67 -12.47 7.11
CA ILE A 249 14.47 -13.19 7.58
C ILE A 249 13.57 -12.27 8.40
N ALA A 250 14.15 -11.48 9.32
CA ALA A 250 13.39 -10.50 10.09
C ALA A 250 12.69 -9.48 9.17
N LEU A 251 13.38 -9.05 8.11
CA LEU A 251 12.83 -8.17 7.09
C LEU A 251 11.67 -8.83 6.32
N VAL A 252 11.82 -10.10 5.92
CA VAL A 252 10.74 -10.88 5.28
C VAL A 252 9.49 -10.92 6.16
N MET A 253 9.64 -11.11 7.47
CA MET A 253 8.50 -11.10 8.41
C MET A 253 7.80 -9.73 8.45
N LEU A 254 8.57 -8.63 8.44
CA LEU A 254 7.99 -7.28 8.34
C LEU A 254 7.24 -7.06 7.02
N LEU A 255 7.81 -7.53 5.90
CA LEU A 255 7.15 -7.46 4.59
C LEU A 255 5.85 -8.25 4.56
N LEU A 256 5.82 -9.43 5.19
CA LEU A 256 4.62 -10.27 5.27
C LEU A 256 3.49 -9.58 6.04
N VAL A 257 3.81 -9.00 7.21
CA VAL A 257 2.83 -8.24 8.01
C VAL A 257 2.27 -7.06 7.23
N GLU A 258 3.11 -6.33 6.48
CA GLU A 258 2.63 -5.22 5.67
C GLU A 258 1.77 -5.69 4.49
N ASN A 259 2.09 -6.81 3.84
CA ASN A 259 1.24 -7.37 2.78
C ASN A 259 -0.14 -7.78 3.30
N VAL A 260 -0.22 -8.37 4.50
CA VAL A 260 -1.52 -8.68 5.13
C VAL A 260 -2.32 -7.39 5.39
N LYS A 261 -1.67 -6.33 5.88
CA LYS A 261 -2.30 -5.01 6.04
C LYS A 261 -2.75 -4.42 4.69
N GLU A 262 -1.97 -4.61 3.63
CA GLU A 262 -2.30 -4.07 2.31
C GLU A 262 -3.46 -4.81 1.66
N ILE A 263 -3.53 -6.14 1.79
CA ILE A 263 -4.66 -6.97 1.32
C ILE A 263 -5.95 -6.57 2.03
N THR A 264 -5.90 -6.46 3.36
CA THR A 264 -7.09 -6.13 4.17
C THR A 264 -7.54 -4.67 3.97
N ARG A 265 -6.63 -3.75 3.63
CA ARG A 265 -6.96 -2.35 3.30
C ARG A 265 -7.32 -2.14 1.83
N CYS A 266 -7.03 -3.08 0.95
CA CYS A 266 -7.32 -2.95 -0.48
C CYS A 266 -8.85 -2.97 -0.68
N PHE A 267 -9.42 -1.91 -1.27
CA PHE A 267 -10.87 -1.74 -1.38
C PHE A 267 -11.60 -1.67 -0.03
N ALA A 268 -10.90 -1.32 1.05
CA ALA A 268 -11.54 -0.92 2.30
C ALA A 268 -12.05 0.52 2.19
N THR A 269 -13.09 0.86 2.95
CA THR A 269 -13.51 2.25 3.10
C THR A 269 -12.36 3.09 3.68
N SER A 270 -12.04 4.21 3.05
CA SER A 270 -10.94 5.09 3.45
C SER A 270 -11.43 6.48 3.80
N PHE A 271 -11.14 6.94 5.01
CA PHE A 271 -11.30 8.32 5.49
C PHE A 271 -9.95 9.02 5.66
N ARG A 272 -8.91 8.55 4.96
CA ARG A 272 -7.56 9.03 5.13
C ARG A 272 -7.44 10.54 4.90
N SER A 273 -6.93 11.26 5.91
CA SER A 273 -6.80 12.73 5.85
C SER A 273 -8.11 13.46 5.60
N ALA A 274 -9.27 12.84 5.85
CA ALA A 274 -10.55 13.50 5.80
C ALA A 274 -10.77 14.36 7.07
N ASP A 275 -11.59 15.40 6.94
CA ASP A 275 -12.03 16.22 8.06
C ASP A 275 -13.41 15.74 8.52
N LEU A 276 -13.44 14.97 9.61
CA LEU A 276 -14.61 14.38 10.25
C LEU A 276 -15.02 15.16 11.50
N THR A 277 -14.66 16.45 11.61
CA THR A 277 -15.03 17.26 12.76
C THR A 277 -16.54 17.29 12.95
N ASN A 278 -17.01 16.85 14.12
CA ASN A 278 -18.44 16.72 14.47
C ASN A 278 -19.24 15.76 13.56
N ALA A 279 -18.59 14.81 12.87
CA ALA A 279 -19.30 13.77 12.14
C ALA A 279 -19.97 12.76 13.10
N ASN A 280 -21.19 12.32 12.78
CA ASN A 280 -21.95 11.38 13.61
C ASN A 280 -21.76 9.93 13.14
N PHE A 281 -21.20 9.05 13.98
CA PHE A 281 -21.02 7.62 13.69
C PHE A 281 -21.86 6.71 14.60
N GLU A 282 -22.96 7.22 15.17
CA GLU A 282 -23.84 6.45 16.04
C GLU A 282 -24.34 5.15 15.35
N ASN A 283 -24.21 4.01 16.01
CA ASN A 283 -24.59 2.68 15.50
C ASN A 283 -23.96 2.28 14.15
N ALA A 284 -22.88 2.94 13.72
CA ALA A 284 -22.16 2.58 12.51
C ALA A 284 -21.48 1.21 12.62
N LYS A 285 -21.60 0.37 11.59
CA LYS A 285 -20.86 -0.89 11.45
C LYS A 285 -19.55 -0.61 10.73
N LEU A 286 -18.51 -0.32 11.49
CA LEU A 286 -17.17 -0.05 10.98
C LEU A 286 -16.36 -1.34 10.91
N GLY A 287 -16.28 -1.94 9.71
CA GLY A 287 -15.30 -2.97 9.40
C GLY A 287 -13.90 -2.39 9.25
N ASN A 288 -12.97 -3.14 8.65
CA ASN A 288 -11.61 -2.66 8.40
C ASN A 288 -11.64 -1.38 7.56
N THR A 289 -11.46 -0.22 8.21
CA THR A 289 -11.68 1.12 7.66
C THR A 289 -10.46 1.97 7.98
N ASP A 290 -9.95 2.73 6.99
CA ASP A 290 -8.73 3.53 7.16
C ASP A 290 -9.05 4.96 7.65
N PHE A 291 -8.86 5.22 8.93
CA PHE A 291 -8.96 6.57 9.53
C PHE A 291 -7.60 7.29 9.62
N SER A 292 -6.57 6.83 8.91
CA SER A 292 -5.22 7.38 9.07
C SER A 292 -5.16 8.88 8.74
N LYS A 293 -4.66 9.67 9.69
CA LYS A 293 -4.56 11.14 9.60
C LYS A 293 -5.91 11.86 9.45
N ALA A 294 -7.04 11.20 9.70
CA ALA A 294 -8.33 11.87 9.75
C ALA A 294 -8.37 12.84 10.93
N VAL A 295 -9.04 13.98 10.76
CA VAL A 295 -9.24 15.00 11.81
C VAL A 295 -10.65 14.85 12.36
N GLY A 296 -10.85 15.03 13.66
CA GLY A 296 -12.19 15.06 14.26
C GLY A 296 -12.82 13.70 14.58
N TYR A 297 -12.19 12.60 14.16
CA TYR A 297 -12.57 11.24 14.57
C TYR A 297 -11.74 10.82 15.79
N ARG A 298 -12.40 10.55 16.92
CA ARG A 298 -11.81 9.88 18.08
C ARG A 298 -12.38 8.47 18.13
N SER A 299 -11.49 7.48 17.98
CA SER A 299 -11.82 6.04 18.08
C SER A 299 -12.29 5.67 19.47
#